data_AF-A0A6I7M193-F1
#
_entry.id   AF-A0A6I7M193-F1
#
_cell.length_a   1.000
_cell.length_b   1.000
_cell.length_c   1.000
_cell.angle_alpha   90.00
_cell.angle_beta   90.00
_cell.angle_gamma   90.00
#
_symmetry.space_group_name_H-M   'P 1'
#
loop_
_entity.id
_entity.type
_entity.pdbx_description
1 polymer ?
#
loop_
_entity_poly.entity_id
_entity_poly.type
_entity_poly.pdbx_seq_one_letter_code
_entity_poly.pdbx_strand_id
1 'polypeptide(L)'
;MSDSLILELSSKGYWPAVAMEYLNDKKYSRAIELCHNRLKDDPDIVSGRLILGRALYHSGQYELAEEQFADVIRNDPFNIVALRYMGDIKFRKSDDATAFTFYSRIQQISSESVALSSPLDHKPMEETKILTLKHGAEKSEPLSRDLRQIPFKTETMADLLLAQGHNCLALNVLEELAKNSENPQLAAKLEKAKELIKNKEKKNVS
;
A
#
# COMPACT_ATOMS: atom_id res chain seq x y z
N MET A 1 -25.50 -0.07 18.78
CA MET A 1 -26.51 -0.01 17.68
C MET A 1 -26.59 -1.31 16.89
N SER A 2 -25.50 -2.06 16.69
CA SER A 2 -25.50 -3.36 16.01
C SER A 2 -26.42 -4.41 16.66
N ASP A 3 -26.41 -4.51 17.98
CA ASP A 3 -27.04 -5.64 18.68
C ASP A 3 -28.57 -5.54 18.68
N SER A 4 -29.11 -4.32 18.69
CA SER A 4 -30.55 -4.06 18.55
C SER A 4 -31.06 -4.49 17.18
N LEU A 5 -30.27 -4.27 16.12
CA LEU A 5 -30.64 -4.65 14.75
C LEU A 5 -30.57 -6.18 14.57
N ILE A 6 -29.57 -6.83 15.17
CA ILE A 6 -29.45 -8.29 15.14
C ILE A 6 -30.66 -8.93 15.83
N LEU A 7 -31.08 -8.42 17.00
CA LEU A 7 -32.24 -8.93 17.71
C LEU A 7 -33.54 -8.72 16.91
N GLU A 8 -33.70 -7.55 16.28
CA GLU A 8 -34.87 -7.26 15.45
C GLU A 8 -34.93 -8.20 14.23
N LEU A 9 -33.82 -8.37 13.50
CA LEU A 9 -33.75 -9.25 12.33
C LEU A 9 -33.90 -10.73 12.71
N SER A 10 -33.33 -11.15 13.84
CA SER A 10 -33.51 -12.49 14.41
C SER A 10 -34.99 -12.75 14.71
N SER A 11 -35.68 -11.81 15.35
CA SER A 11 -37.11 -11.91 15.66
C SER A 11 -38.02 -11.95 14.42
N LYS A 12 -37.58 -11.34 13.31
CA LYS A 12 -38.26 -11.40 11.99
C LYS A 12 -37.97 -12.69 11.21
N GLY A 13 -37.19 -13.62 11.77
CA GLY A 13 -36.88 -14.91 11.14
C GLY A 13 -35.72 -14.88 10.15
N TYR A 14 -34.90 -13.81 10.13
CA TYR A 14 -33.71 -13.75 9.28
C TYR A 14 -32.61 -14.64 9.87
N TRP A 15 -32.46 -15.84 9.31
CA TRP A 15 -31.59 -16.88 9.86
C TRP A 15 -30.10 -16.47 10.02
N PRO A 16 -29.48 -15.61 9.18
CA PRO A 16 -28.12 -15.17 9.42
C PRO A 16 -28.01 -14.33 10.70
N ALA A 17 -29.03 -13.54 11.05
CA ALA A 17 -29.03 -12.84 12.34
C ALA A 17 -29.10 -13.81 13.52
N VAL A 18 -29.90 -14.88 13.42
CA VAL A 18 -29.96 -15.95 14.42
C VAL A 18 -28.61 -16.67 14.56
N ALA A 19 -27.95 -16.99 13.45
CA ALA A 19 -26.63 -17.61 13.47
C ALA A 19 -25.56 -16.68 14.07
N MET A 20 -25.68 -15.37 13.81
CA MET A 20 -24.83 -14.33 14.42
C MET A 20 -25.07 -14.22 15.93
N GLU A 21 -26.30 -14.40 16.41
CA GLU A 21 -26.61 -14.45 17.84
C GLU A 21 -25.92 -15.65 18.51
N TYR A 22 -25.99 -16.84 17.89
CA TYR A 22 -25.24 -18.01 18.38
C TYR A 22 -23.72 -17.79 18.40
N LEU A 23 -23.17 -17.06 17.42
CA LEU A 23 -21.76 -16.66 17.44
C LEU A 23 -21.42 -15.76 18.64
N ASN A 24 -22.25 -14.75 18.91
CA ASN A 24 -22.06 -13.84 20.05
C ASN A 24 -22.15 -14.58 21.39
N ASP A 25 -23.04 -15.55 21.48
CA ASP A 25 -23.19 -16.46 22.62
C ASP A 25 -22.08 -17.52 22.73
N LYS A 26 -21.11 -17.53 21.81
CA LYS A 26 -20.05 -18.55 21.70
C LYS A 26 -20.56 -19.98 21.48
N LYS A 27 -21.82 -20.14 21.05
CA LYS A 27 -22.43 -21.42 20.70
C LYS A 27 -22.06 -21.82 19.27
N TYR A 28 -20.76 -22.02 19.03
CA TYR A 28 -20.22 -22.21 17.68
C TYR A 28 -20.79 -23.44 16.96
N SER A 29 -21.01 -24.56 17.67
CA SER A 29 -21.61 -25.77 17.08
C SER A 29 -23.01 -25.52 16.52
N ARG A 30 -23.88 -24.85 17.29
CA ARG A 30 -25.24 -24.50 16.85
C ARG A 30 -25.23 -23.52 15.68
N ALA A 31 -24.31 -22.56 15.67
CA ALA A 31 -24.15 -21.64 14.55
C ALA A 31 -23.75 -22.40 13.26
N ILE A 32 -22.81 -23.33 13.37
CA ILE A 32 -22.34 -24.17 12.25
C ILE A 32 -23.49 -25.02 11.71
N GLU A 33 -24.23 -25.72 12.57
CA GLU A 33 -25.36 -26.56 12.17
C GLU A 33 -26.46 -25.75 11.46
N LEU A 34 -26.84 -24.60 12.03
CA LEU A 34 -27.84 -23.72 11.43
C LEU A 34 -27.40 -23.23 10.05
N CYS A 35 -26.16 -22.74 9.94
CA CYS A 35 -25.61 -22.28 8.67
C CYS A 35 -25.53 -23.40 7.63
N HIS A 36 -25.05 -24.59 7.99
CA HIS A 36 -24.96 -25.71 7.05
C HIS A 36 -26.33 -26.17 6.54
N ASN A 37 -27.35 -26.19 7.40
CA ASN A 37 -28.69 -26.55 6.98
C ASN A 37 -29.29 -25.49 6.05
N ARG A 38 -29.13 -24.20 6.36
CA ARG A 38 -29.71 -23.12 5.56
C ARG A 38 -28.97 -22.85 4.25
N LEU A 39 -27.65 -23.01 4.22
CA LEU A 39 -26.86 -22.84 2.99
C LEU A 39 -27.06 -23.97 1.98
N LYS A 40 -27.66 -25.09 2.37
CA LYS A 40 -28.12 -26.12 1.41
C LYS A 40 -29.32 -25.64 0.60
N ASP A 41 -30.22 -24.90 1.25
CA ASP A 41 -31.43 -24.37 0.64
C ASP A 41 -31.13 -23.07 -0.13
N ASP A 42 -30.24 -22.22 0.40
CA ASP A 42 -29.85 -20.94 -0.19
C ASP A 42 -28.32 -20.75 -0.14
N PRO A 43 -27.60 -21.24 -1.16
CA PRO A 43 -26.14 -21.25 -1.18
C PRO A 43 -25.51 -19.87 -1.44
N ASP A 44 -26.29 -18.91 -1.94
CA ASP A 44 -25.79 -17.62 -2.46
C ASP A 44 -25.69 -16.54 -1.36
N ILE A 45 -26.25 -16.79 -0.17
CA ILE A 45 -26.18 -15.85 0.95
C ILE A 45 -24.74 -15.74 1.48
N VAL A 46 -24.04 -14.69 1.02
CA VAL A 46 -22.67 -14.34 1.44
C VAL A 46 -22.58 -14.09 2.95
N SER A 47 -23.55 -13.41 3.56
CA SER A 47 -23.56 -13.12 5.01
C SER A 47 -23.61 -14.40 5.86
N GLY A 48 -24.42 -15.37 5.44
CA GLY A 48 -24.54 -16.68 6.08
C GLY A 48 -23.25 -17.51 5.97
N ARG A 49 -22.60 -17.47 4.80
CA ARG A 49 -21.30 -18.12 4.57
C ARG A 49 -20.18 -17.47 5.40
N LEU A 50 -20.18 -16.14 5.51
CA LEU A 50 -19.25 -15.41 6.38
C LEU A 50 -19.42 -15.80 7.85
N ILE A 51 -20.67 -15.93 8.33
CA ILE A 51 -20.98 -16.37 9.70
C ILE A 51 -20.51 -17.81 9.92
N LEU A 52 -20.72 -18.71 8.95
CA LEU A 52 -20.21 -20.08 9.01
C LEU A 52 -18.68 -20.11 9.14
N GLY A 53 -17.96 -19.37 8.29
CA GLY A 53 -16.50 -19.28 8.36
C GLY A 53 -16.01 -18.77 9.72
N ARG A 54 -16.69 -17.76 10.30
CA ARG A 54 -16.38 -17.25 11.65
C ARG A 54 -16.62 -18.28 12.73
N ALA A 55 -17.72 -19.04 12.65
CA ALA A 55 -18.03 -20.07 13.62
C ALA A 55 -17.01 -21.22 13.57
N LEU A 56 -16.62 -21.64 12.35
CA LEU A 56 -15.57 -22.63 12.13
C LEU A 56 -14.22 -22.14 12.70
N TYR A 57 -13.82 -20.90 12.41
CA TYR A 57 -12.59 -20.31 12.93
C TYR A 57 -12.53 -20.32 14.46
N HIS A 58 -13.61 -19.87 15.12
CA HIS A 58 -13.67 -19.86 16.58
C HIS A 58 -13.79 -21.25 17.20
N SER A 59 -14.31 -22.23 16.46
CA SER A 59 -14.32 -23.65 16.86
C SER A 59 -12.98 -24.36 16.64
N GLY A 60 -11.99 -23.69 16.03
CA GLY A 60 -10.66 -24.25 15.75
C GLY A 60 -10.55 -25.02 14.43
N GLN A 61 -11.62 -25.06 13.62
CA GLN A 61 -11.66 -25.74 12.32
C GLN A 61 -11.16 -24.81 11.22
N TYR A 62 -9.85 -24.52 11.22
CA TYR A 62 -9.24 -23.48 10.39
C TYR A 62 -9.27 -23.81 8.89
N GLU A 63 -9.10 -25.08 8.52
CA GLU A 63 -9.13 -25.54 7.13
C GLU A 63 -10.50 -25.30 6.50
N LEU A 64 -11.57 -25.72 7.19
CA LEU A 64 -12.94 -25.50 6.72
C LEU A 64 -13.29 -24.01 6.72
N ALA A 65 -12.82 -23.25 7.72
CA ALA A 65 -13.02 -21.81 7.74
C ALA A 65 -12.38 -21.12 6.54
N GLU A 66 -11.17 -21.54 6.15
CA GLU A 66 -10.44 -21.03 4.99
C GLU A 66 -11.24 -21.20 3.69
N GLU A 67 -11.84 -22.37 3.48
CA GLU A 67 -12.71 -22.63 2.32
C GLU A 67 -13.90 -21.68 2.27
N GLN A 68 -14.59 -21.49 3.41
CA GLN A 68 -15.74 -20.60 3.48
C GLN A 68 -15.36 -19.14 3.23
N PHE A 69 -14.23 -18.68 3.78
CA PHE A 69 -13.74 -17.33 3.52
C PHE A 69 -13.26 -17.14 2.08
N ALA A 70 -12.67 -18.16 1.46
CA ALA A 70 -12.29 -18.10 0.04
C ALA A 70 -13.51 -17.92 -0.88
N ASP A 71 -14.61 -18.60 -0.59
CA ASP A 71 -15.88 -18.40 -1.30
C ASP A 71 -16.44 -16.99 -1.09
N VAL A 72 -16.42 -16.49 0.16
CA VAL A 72 -16.87 -15.13 0.46
C VAL A 72 -16.03 -14.09 -0.30
N ILE A 73 -14.71 -14.24 -0.35
CA ILE A 73 -13.82 -13.32 -1.08
C ILE A 73 -14.03 -13.42 -2.60
N ARG A 74 -14.40 -14.59 -3.12
CA ARG A 74 -14.76 -14.74 -4.55
C ARG A 74 -16.02 -13.96 -4.91
N ASN A 75 -17.02 -13.96 -4.04
CA ASN A 75 -18.29 -13.25 -4.25
C ASN A 75 -18.19 -11.76 -3.89
N ASP A 76 -17.49 -11.43 -2.82
CA ASP A 76 -17.24 -10.07 -2.33
C ASP A 76 -15.73 -9.86 -2.07
N PRO A 77 -14.98 -9.42 -3.10
CA PRO A 77 -13.53 -9.22 -3.01
C PRO A 77 -13.11 -8.11 -2.05
N PHE A 78 -14.05 -7.29 -1.56
CA PHE A 78 -13.80 -6.16 -0.67
C PHE A 78 -14.23 -6.45 0.78
N ASN A 79 -14.65 -7.69 1.05
CA ASN A 79 -15.09 -8.08 2.38
C ASN A 79 -13.93 -8.07 3.39
N ILE A 80 -13.81 -6.96 4.14
CA ILE A 80 -12.73 -6.76 5.13
C ILE A 80 -12.73 -7.88 6.19
N VAL A 81 -13.91 -8.35 6.58
CA VAL A 81 -14.04 -9.40 7.60
C VAL A 81 -13.45 -10.71 7.10
N ALA A 82 -13.82 -11.16 5.90
CA ALA A 82 -13.28 -12.38 5.32
C ALA A 82 -11.76 -12.28 5.06
N LEU A 83 -11.29 -11.15 4.51
CA LEU A 83 -9.86 -10.90 4.28
C LEU A 83 -9.05 -10.96 5.58
N ARG A 84 -9.60 -10.41 6.67
CA ARG A 84 -8.94 -10.43 7.98
C ARG A 84 -8.80 -11.85 8.51
N TYR A 85 -9.89 -12.63 8.53
CA TYR A 85 -9.81 -14.01 9.00
C TYR A 85 -8.90 -14.88 8.13
N MET A 86 -8.85 -14.62 6.81
CA MET A 86 -7.93 -15.30 5.91
C MET A 86 -6.47 -15.01 6.27
N GLY A 87 -6.14 -13.73 6.52
CA GLY A 87 -4.83 -13.32 7.02
C GLY A 87 -4.48 -13.98 8.36
N ASP A 88 -5.42 -13.99 9.31
CA ASP A 88 -5.23 -14.59 10.63
C ASP A 88 -4.97 -16.12 10.54
N ILE A 89 -5.68 -16.82 9.64
CA ILE A 89 -5.47 -18.25 9.38
C ILE A 89 -4.07 -18.49 8.79
N LYS A 90 -3.65 -17.69 7.80
CA LYS A 90 -2.32 -17.83 7.17
C LYS A 90 -1.18 -17.53 8.15
N PHE A 91 -1.34 -16.50 8.97
CA PHE A 91 -0.38 -16.17 10.03
C PHE A 91 -0.24 -17.33 11.03
N ARG A 92 -1.35 -17.95 11.44
CA ARG A 92 -1.33 -19.14 12.31
C ARG A 92 -0.64 -20.34 11.67
N LYS A 93 -0.71 -20.48 10.34
CA LYS A 93 -0.01 -21.52 9.57
C LYS A 93 1.46 -21.19 9.31
N SER A 94 2.01 -20.13 9.92
CA SER A 94 3.38 -19.63 9.72
C SER A 94 3.67 -19.20 8.28
N ASP A 95 2.64 -18.85 7.52
CA ASP A 95 2.76 -18.27 6.18
C ASP A 95 2.59 -16.75 6.26
N ASP A 96 3.61 -16.11 6.84
CA ASP A 96 3.63 -14.66 7.07
C ASP A 96 3.58 -13.86 5.76
N ALA A 97 4.14 -14.42 4.69
CA ALA A 97 4.16 -13.79 3.38
C ALA A 97 2.73 -13.62 2.84
N THR A 98 1.91 -14.67 2.85
CA THR A 98 0.52 -14.55 2.40
C THR A 98 -0.36 -13.83 3.41
N ALA A 99 -0.10 -13.95 4.71
CA ALA A 99 -0.81 -13.14 5.71
C ALA A 99 -0.62 -11.64 5.46
N PHE A 100 0.61 -11.21 5.17
CA PHE A 100 0.93 -9.83 4.87
C PHE A 100 0.18 -9.31 3.62
N THR A 101 0.00 -10.13 2.58
CA THR A 101 -0.76 -9.68 1.39
C THR A 101 -2.23 -9.45 1.71
N PHE A 102 -2.86 -10.30 2.52
CA PHE A 102 -4.24 -10.11 2.97
C PHE A 102 -4.38 -8.85 3.84
N TYR A 103 -3.49 -8.63 4.80
CA TYR A 103 -3.53 -7.43 5.64
C TYR A 103 -3.25 -6.15 4.84
N SER A 104 -2.33 -6.20 3.87
CA SER A 104 -2.04 -5.07 2.97
C SER A 104 -3.27 -4.70 2.13
N ARG A 105 -4.03 -5.70 1.66
CA ARG A 105 -5.27 -5.47 0.92
C ARG A 105 -6.33 -4.78 1.78
N ILE A 106 -6.45 -5.15 3.06
CA ILE A 106 -7.35 -4.46 4.01
C ILE A 106 -6.94 -2.99 4.18
N GLN A 107 -5.64 -2.72 4.32
CA GLN A 107 -5.14 -1.34 4.41
C GLN A 107 -5.43 -0.55 3.15
N GLN A 108 -5.26 -1.14 1.96
CA GLN A 108 -5.58 -0.50 0.69
C GLN A 108 -7.07 -0.13 0.62
N ILE A 109 -7.97 -1.07 0.91
CA ILE A 109 -9.42 -0.84 0.92
C ILE A 109 -9.79 0.26 1.92
N SER A 110 -9.20 0.22 3.13
CA SER A 110 -9.43 1.26 4.12
C SER A 110 -8.91 2.63 3.65
N SER A 111 -7.71 2.68 3.06
CA SER A 111 -7.12 3.93 2.57
C SER A 111 -7.88 4.50 1.38
N GLU A 112 -8.43 3.65 0.52
CA GLU A 112 -9.26 4.04 -0.62
C GLU A 112 -10.65 4.52 -0.14
N SER A 113 -11.23 3.85 0.87
CA SER A 113 -12.46 4.31 1.51
C SER A 113 -12.28 5.66 2.23
N VAL A 114 -11.10 5.91 2.81
CA VAL A 114 -10.74 7.18 3.45
C VAL A 114 -10.40 8.25 2.41
N ALA A 115 -9.74 7.89 1.31
CA ALA A 115 -9.47 8.80 0.18
C ALA A 115 -10.77 9.22 -0.54
N LEU A 116 -11.79 8.37 -0.53
CA LEU A 116 -13.15 8.69 -1.00
C LEU A 116 -13.99 9.41 0.09
N SER A 117 -13.53 9.45 1.35
CA SER A 117 -14.19 10.08 2.49
C SER A 117 -13.38 11.30 2.99
N SER A 118 -13.59 12.42 2.30
CA SER A 118 -13.25 13.80 2.66
C SER A 118 -12.00 14.43 2.00
N PRO A 119 -12.05 15.74 1.67
CA PRO A 119 -10.94 16.51 1.12
C PRO A 119 -10.03 17.15 2.20
N LEU A 120 -9.89 16.53 3.37
CA LEU A 120 -9.02 17.07 4.44
C LEU A 120 -7.84 16.14 4.69
N ASP A 121 -6.63 16.68 4.49
CA ASP A 121 -5.34 16.02 4.64
C ASP A 121 -5.18 15.39 6.03
N HIS A 122 -5.13 14.06 6.09
CA HIS A 122 -4.46 13.38 7.20
C HIS A 122 -3.07 12.96 6.75
N LYS A 123 -2.05 13.65 7.26
CA LYS A 123 -0.64 13.35 6.99
C LYS A 123 -0.33 11.92 7.46
N PRO A 124 0.16 11.01 6.58
CA PRO A 124 0.59 9.69 6.99
C PRO A 124 1.82 9.81 7.91
N MET A 125 1.81 9.08 9.03
CA MET A 125 2.96 8.92 9.91
C MET A 125 3.92 7.93 9.25
N GLU A 126 5.14 8.38 8.92
CA GLU A 126 6.16 7.50 8.33
C GLU A 126 6.81 6.63 9.41
N GLU A 127 6.47 5.34 9.44
CA GLU A 127 7.32 4.35 10.10
C GLU A 127 8.50 4.02 9.19
N THR A 128 9.70 4.33 9.68
CA THR A 128 10.97 4.18 8.98
C THR A 128 11.25 2.69 8.74
N LYS A 129 10.93 2.17 7.55
CA LYS A 129 11.42 0.86 7.10
C LYS A 129 12.90 0.97 6.73
N ILE A 130 13.77 0.34 7.52
CA ILE A 130 15.17 0.16 7.20
C ILE A 130 15.25 -0.81 6.00
N LEU A 131 15.45 -0.27 4.80
CA LEU A 131 15.55 -1.06 3.57
C LEU A 131 17.03 -1.23 3.19
N THR A 132 17.53 -2.44 3.39
CA THR A 132 18.80 -2.93 2.85
C THR A 132 18.71 -2.96 1.33
N LEU A 133 19.45 -2.07 0.65
CA LEU A 133 19.49 -1.99 -0.80
C LEU A 133 20.35 -3.12 -1.38
N LYS A 134 19.72 -4.11 -2.03
CA LYS A 134 20.42 -4.95 -3.02
C LYS A 134 20.33 -4.27 -4.38
N HIS A 135 21.50 -3.84 -4.85
CA HIS A 135 21.68 -3.18 -6.13
C HIS A 135 21.57 -4.21 -7.27
N GLY A 136 20.46 -4.19 -8.00
CA GLY A 136 20.29 -4.91 -9.26
C GLY A 136 20.05 -3.87 -10.35
N ALA A 137 21.05 -3.68 -11.21
CA ALA A 137 20.99 -2.74 -12.30
C ALA A 137 19.97 -3.19 -13.35
N GLU A 138 19.03 -2.32 -13.73
CA GLU A 138 18.32 -2.47 -15.00
C GLU A 138 17.95 -1.12 -15.61
N LYS A 139 18.11 -1.08 -16.94
CA LYS A 139 18.21 0.08 -17.83
C LYS A 139 16.92 0.91 -17.85
N SER A 140 17.06 2.23 -17.71
CA SER A 140 15.96 3.18 -17.95
C SER A 140 15.99 3.72 -19.38
N GLU A 141 14.91 3.48 -20.12
CA GLU A 141 14.55 4.19 -21.35
C GLU A 141 14.38 5.71 -21.11
N PRO A 142 14.65 6.56 -22.12
CA PRO A 142 14.66 8.00 -21.93
C PRO A 142 13.23 8.56 -21.94
N LEU A 143 12.60 8.58 -20.77
CA LEU A 143 11.48 9.49 -20.52
C LEU A 143 12.05 10.91 -20.45
N SER A 144 11.93 11.64 -21.56
CA SER A 144 12.08 13.09 -21.63
C SER A 144 11.07 13.75 -20.69
N ARG A 145 11.45 13.87 -19.41
CA ARG A 145 10.73 14.66 -18.43
C ARG A 145 11.18 16.10 -18.61
N ASP A 146 10.24 16.97 -18.93
CA ASP A 146 10.42 18.41 -18.74
C ASP A 146 10.86 18.63 -17.29
N LEU A 147 12.13 19.01 -17.14
CA LEU A 147 12.74 19.31 -15.86
C LEU A 147 12.00 20.53 -15.30
N ARG A 148 11.26 20.35 -14.19
CA ARG A 148 10.67 21.48 -13.46
C ARG A 148 11.76 22.54 -13.26
N GLN A 149 11.54 23.74 -13.79
CA GLN A 149 12.48 24.85 -13.62
C GLN A 149 12.57 25.16 -12.13
N ILE A 150 13.76 25.00 -11.56
CA ILE A 150 14.01 25.30 -10.15
C ILE A 150 13.99 26.84 -10.02
N PRO A 151 13.06 27.42 -9.23
CA PRO A 151 12.79 28.86 -9.24
C PRO A 151 13.92 29.73 -8.66
N PHE A 152 14.91 29.13 -7.99
CA PHE A 152 16.09 29.83 -7.50
C PHE A 152 17.34 29.01 -7.79
N LYS A 153 18.29 29.62 -8.49
CA LYS A 153 19.61 29.07 -8.77
C LYS A 153 20.55 29.56 -7.67
N THR A 154 21.32 28.66 -7.06
CA THR A 154 22.29 29.01 -6.02
C THR A 154 23.66 28.42 -6.32
N GLU A 155 24.69 29.03 -5.74
CA GLU A 155 26.08 28.56 -5.88
C GLU A 155 26.25 27.14 -5.31
N THR A 156 25.63 26.84 -4.17
CA THR A 156 25.65 25.49 -3.56
C THR A 156 25.07 24.43 -4.48
N MET A 157 24.04 24.79 -5.26
CA MET A 157 23.46 23.89 -6.26
C MET A 157 24.46 23.60 -7.38
N ALA A 158 25.18 24.62 -7.87
CA ALA A 158 26.23 24.42 -8.87
C ALA A 158 27.37 23.54 -8.33
N ASP A 159 27.79 23.74 -7.09
CA ASP A 159 28.84 22.93 -6.45
C ASP A 159 28.42 21.45 -6.30
N LEU A 160 27.17 21.20 -5.89
CA LEU A 160 26.61 19.84 -5.83
C LEU A 160 26.56 19.19 -7.21
N LEU A 161 26.15 19.93 -8.25
CA LEU A 161 26.10 19.41 -9.62
C LEU A 161 27.49 19.08 -10.16
N LEU A 162 28.52 19.87 -9.84
CA LEU A 162 29.92 19.56 -10.16
C LEU A 162 30.41 18.30 -9.43
N ALA A 163 30.08 18.14 -8.15
CA ALA A 163 30.45 16.96 -7.37
C ALA A 163 29.79 15.68 -7.90
N GLN A 164 28.56 15.81 -8.44
CA GLN A 164 27.83 14.71 -9.09
C GLN A 164 28.28 14.45 -10.54
N GLY A 165 29.17 15.27 -11.10
CA GLY A 165 29.66 15.14 -12.48
C GLY A 165 28.69 15.64 -13.55
N HIS A 166 27.63 16.35 -13.15
CA HIS A 166 26.67 17.01 -14.03
C HIS A 166 27.19 18.37 -14.51
N ASN A 167 28.37 18.36 -15.13
CA ASN A 167 29.16 19.57 -15.42
C ASN A 167 28.43 20.58 -16.33
N CYS A 168 27.67 20.11 -17.33
CA CYS A 168 26.94 21.00 -18.23
C CYS A 168 25.79 21.75 -17.53
N LEU A 169 25.09 21.06 -16.63
CA LEU A 169 24.03 21.69 -15.83
C LEU A 169 24.62 22.68 -14.83
N ALA A 170 25.74 22.33 -14.20
CA ALA A 170 26.47 23.25 -13.32
C ALA A 170 26.93 24.51 -14.06
N LEU A 171 27.46 24.37 -15.29
CA LEU A 171 27.88 25.50 -16.13
C LEU A 171 26.73 26.46 -16.41
N ASN A 172 25.57 25.96 -16.85
CA ASN A 172 24.40 26.79 -17.14
C ASN A 172 23.92 27.58 -15.91
N VAL A 173 23.96 26.94 -14.74
CA VAL A 173 23.59 27.57 -13.46
C VAL A 173 24.58 28.68 -13.11
N LEU A 174 25.89 28.44 -13.25
CA LEU A 174 26.94 29.44 -12.98
C LEU A 174 26.91 30.61 -13.96
N GLU A 175 26.63 30.38 -15.24
CA GLU A 175 26.49 31.43 -16.26
C GLU A 175 25.32 32.36 -15.96
N GLU A 176 24.18 31.82 -15.54
CA GLU A 176 23.04 32.64 -15.14
C GLU A 176 23.29 33.40 -13.85
N LEU A 177 24.00 32.81 -12.89
CA LEU A 177 24.41 33.51 -11.67
C LEU A 177 25.39 34.65 -11.96
N ALA A 178 26.35 34.45 -12.86
CA ALA A 178 27.35 35.46 -13.23
C ALA A 178 26.73 36.66 -13.98
N LYS A 179 25.62 36.47 -14.70
CA LYS A 179 24.90 37.58 -15.35
C LYS A 179 24.22 38.52 -14.34
N ASN A 180 23.79 37.98 -13.20
CA ASN A 180 23.00 38.71 -12.20
C ASN A 180 23.83 39.14 -10.98
N SER A 181 25.11 38.77 -10.90
CA SER A 181 25.96 39.07 -9.74
C SER A 181 27.43 39.24 -10.12
N GLU A 182 28.07 40.30 -9.60
CA GLU A 182 29.49 40.61 -9.83
C GLU A 182 30.40 39.91 -8.79
N ASN A 183 30.22 38.60 -8.59
CA ASN A 183 31.06 37.85 -7.65
C ASN A 183 32.28 37.23 -8.37
N PRO A 184 33.52 37.61 -8.02
CA PRO A 184 34.73 37.06 -8.66
C PRO A 184 34.91 35.55 -8.43
N GLN A 185 34.28 34.98 -7.39
CA GLN A 185 34.35 33.54 -7.11
C GLN A 185 33.58 32.69 -8.14
N LEU A 186 32.54 33.26 -8.77
CA LEU A 186 31.76 32.56 -9.80
C LEU A 186 32.56 32.35 -11.08
N ALA A 187 33.39 33.32 -11.48
CA ALA A 187 34.25 33.21 -12.65
C ALA A 187 35.24 32.04 -12.53
N ALA A 188 35.84 31.85 -11.35
CA ALA A 188 36.74 30.73 -11.08
C ALA A 188 36.03 29.37 -11.15
N LYS A 189 34.80 29.30 -10.61
CA LYS A 189 33.97 28.07 -10.66
C LYS A 189 33.50 27.75 -12.08
N LEU A 190 33.23 28.77 -12.89
CA LEU A 190 32.81 28.64 -14.28
C LEU A 190 33.94 28.06 -15.15
N GLU A 191 35.16 28.57 -15.00
CA GLU A 191 36.33 28.01 -15.69
C GLU A 191 36.61 26.56 -15.29
N LYS A 192 36.50 26.24 -13.99
CA LYS A 192 36.60 24.86 -13.50
C LYS A 192 35.55 23.93 -14.14
N ALA A 193 34.32 24.40 -14.29
CA ALA A 193 33.26 23.62 -14.95
C ALA A 193 33.58 23.35 -16.43
N LYS A 194 34.08 24.35 -17.17
CA LYS A 194 34.51 24.20 -18.58
C LYS A 194 35.67 23.22 -18.73
N GLU A 195 36.68 23.29 -17.87
CA GLU A 195 37.81 22.36 -17.90
C GLU A 195 37.39 20.91 -17.69
N LEU A 196 36.48 20.66 -16.75
CA LEU A 196 35.95 19.33 -16.49
C LEU A 196 35.16 18.77 -17.69
N ILE A 197 34.46 19.61 -18.44
CA ILE A 197 33.78 19.22 -19.69
C ILE A 197 34.83 18.86 -20.75
N LYS A 198 35.81 19.73 -21.00
CA LYS A 198 36.87 19.51 -21.99
C LYS A 198 37.70 18.24 -21.71
N ASN A 199 37.98 17.95 -20.44
CA ASN A 199 38.68 16.73 -20.05
C ASN A 199 37.83 15.48 -20.28
N LYS A 200 36.51 15.56 -20.05
CA LYS A 200 35.58 14.45 -20.31
C LYS A 200 35.43 14.18 -21.81
N GLU A 201 35.39 15.23 -22.64
CA GLU A 201 35.36 15.11 -24.10
C GLU A 201 36.64 14.48 -24.66
N LYS A 202 37.82 14.93 -24.20
CA LYS A 202 39.10 14.32 -24.60
C LYS A 202 39.18 12.84 -24.26
N LYS A 203 38.61 12.44 -23.11
CA LYS A 203 38.61 11.04 -22.64
C LYS A 203 37.62 10.14 -23.38
N ASN A 204 36.60 10.72 -24.04
CA ASN A 204 35.63 9.97 -24.86
C ASN A 204 36.06 9.82 -26.34
N VAL A 205 37.10 10.53 -26.77
CA VAL A 205 37.60 10.53 -28.16
C VAL A 205 38.91 9.72 -28.31
N SER A 206 39.48 9.23 -27.20
CA SER A 206 40.60 8.27 -27.19
C SER A 206 40.11 6.87 -26.86
#